data_AF-A0A369XTC5-F1
#
_entry.id   AF-A0A369XTC5-F1
#
_cell.length_a   1.000
_cell.length_b   1.000
_cell.length_c   1.000
_cell.angle_alpha   90.00
_cell.angle_beta   90.00
_cell.angle_gamma   90.00
#
_symmetry.space_group_name_H-M   'P 1'
#
loop_
_entity.id
_entity.type
_entity.pdbx_description
1 polymer ?
#
loop_
_entity_poly.entity_id
_entity_poly.type
_entity_poly.pdbx_seq_one_letter_code
_entity_poly.pdbx_strand_id
1 'polypeptide(L)'
;MFSNDQSQPNLETTIETVKFVIDTSLLITVEKMSSSVPVMLFLVDINSEDIYFVCLNDYIEKVIIPKNSCYDTQDSITIDLPLCNKLDDSGIKNILFYSKRPKFYSFFNKIKYQNDALKYVSDEDLIEQCSYFVKKLLRFDVWSVETPYIKEFHKKLKMFDSEQSLPEIKKMLTKKKYDNVDKEWETSYSAKLFTKEETIVFGFIRSLWESLDSISGIYEECWRECFLPTYYHASICEME
;
A
#
# COMPACT_ATOMS: atom_id res chain seq x y z
N MET A 1 16.05 -19.03 41.66
CA MET A 1 17.02 -19.41 40.62
C MET A 1 16.23 -19.78 39.40
N PHE A 2 15.94 -18.79 38.55
CA PHE A 2 15.61 -18.87 37.11
C PHE A 2 15.43 -17.41 36.70
N SER A 3 16.55 -16.82 36.28
CA SER A 3 16.62 -15.46 35.75
C SER A 3 15.87 -15.46 34.42
N ASN A 4 14.81 -14.65 34.31
CA ASN A 4 14.22 -14.29 33.04
C ASN A 4 15.11 -13.24 32.37
N ASP A 5 16.23 -13.69 31.81
CA ASP A 5 16.89 -12.98 30.72
C ASP A 5 16.31 -13.53 29.41
N GLN A 6 15.20 -12.94 28.96
CA GLN A 6 14.88 -12.91 27.54
C GLN A 6 15.17 -11.49 27.05
N SER A 7 16.46 -11.19 26.93
CA SER A 7 16.92 -10.17 26.01
C SER A 7 16.52 -10.63 24.59
N GLN A 8 15.46 -10.04 24.07
CA GLN A 8 15.27 -10.00 22.62
C GLN A 8 16.58 -9.48 22.01
N PRO A 9 17.14 -10.11 20.97
CA PRO A 9 18.27 -9.52 20.29
C PRO A 9 17.74 -8.25 19.62
N ASN A 10 18.04 -7.09 20.20
CA ASN A 10 18.03 -5.84 19.47
C ASN A 10 19.06 -6.02 18.35
N LEU A 11 18.60 -6.48 17.18
CA LEU A 11 19.29 -6.23 15.93
C LEU A 11 19.19 -4.72 15.72
N GLU A 12 20.13 -3.99 16.31
CA GLU A 12 20.38 -2.59 15.98
C GLU A 12 20.96 -2.58 14.57
N THR A 13 20.09 -2.65 13.57
CA THR A 13 20.51 -2.46 12.19
C THR A 13 20.93 -1.01 12.02
N THR A 14 22.23 -0.77 11.91
CA THR A 14 22.78 0.57 11.74
C THR A 14 22.67 0.99 10.29
N ILE A 15 21.80 1.95 10.00
CA ILE A 15 21.70 2.58 8.67
C ILE A 15 22.72 3.72 8.62
N GLU A 16 23.62 3.70 7.65
CA GLU A 16 24.52 4.82 7.42
C GLU A 16 23.73 6.02 6.91
N THR A 17 23.91 7.18 7.56
CA THR A 17 23.12 8.38 7.30
C THR A 17 23.99 9.63 7.23
N VAL A 18 23.56 10.59 6.43
CA VAL A 18 24.09 11.95 6.41
C VAL A 18 23.17 12.84 7.22
N LYS A 19 23.77 13.66 8.08
CA LYS A 19 23.04 14.60 8.94
C LYS A 19 22.85 15.91 8.24
N PHE A 20 21.62 16.41 8.26
CA PHE A 20 21.28 17.74 7.77
C PHE A 20 20.44 18.48 8.82
N VAL A 21 20.72 19.77 9.04
CA VAL A 21 19.97 20.60 9.99
C VAL A 21 18.93 21.40 9.22
N ILE A 22 17.68 21.32 9.66
CA ILE A 22 16.55 22.01 9.03
C ILE A 22 15.77 22.83 10.06
N ASP A 23 15.29 23.99 9.64
CA ASP A 23 14.49 24.87 10.49
C ASP A 23 13.12 24.25 10.78
N THR A 24 12.70 24.30 12.04
CA THR A 24 11.41 23.76 12.47
C THR A 24 10.23 24.48 11.80
N SER A 25 10.37 25.78 11.51
CA SER A 25 9.35 26.56 10.81
C SER A 25 9.03 26.01 9.41
N LEU A 26 10.04 25.45 8.72
CA LEU A 26 9.88 24.81 7.42
C LEU A 26 9.15 23.46 7.58
N LEU A 27 9.54 22.65 8.57
CA LEU A 27 8.88 21.38 8.86
C LEU A 27 7.40 21.56 9.21
N ILE A 28 7.06 22.56 10.03
CA ILE A 28 5.66 22.93 10.34
C ILE A 28 4.90 23.32 9.07
N THR A 29 5.57 24.00 8.13
CA THR A 29 4.96 24.37 6.85
C THR A 29 4.69 23.12 5.99
N VAL A 30 5.62 22.16 5.97
CA VAL A 30 5.46 20.89 5.27
C VAL A 30 4.34 20.04 5.86
N GLU A 31 4.26 19.96 7.19
CA GLU A 31 3.19 19.22 7.87
C GLU A 31 1.80 19.74 7.45
N LYS A 32 1.65 21.07 7.32
CA LYS A 32 0.41 21.71 6.87
C LYS A 32 0.05 21.40 5.41
N MET A 33 0.99 20.95 4.57
CA MET A 33 0.73 20.57 3.18
C MET A 33 0.02 19.20 3.03
N SER A 34 -0.25 18.50 4.15
CA SER A 34 -0.89 17.16 4.21
C SER A 34 -0.02 16.04 3.64
N SER A 35 -0.28 14.80 4.06
CA SER A 35 0.40 13.61 3.57
C SER A 35 0.21 13.35 2.07
N SER A 36 -0.84 13.92 1.46
CA SER A 36 -1.22 13.69 0.05
C SER A 36 -0.22 14.19 -0.98
N VAL A 37 0.53 15.25 -0.65
CA VAL A 37 1.52 15.84 -1.53
C VAL A 37 2.90 15.55 -0.94
N PRO A 38 3.71 14.69 -1.57
CA PRO A 38 5.05 14.41 -1.06
C PRO A 38 5.95 15.63 -1.24
N VAL A 39 6.44 16.18 -0.14
CA VAL A 39 7.48 17.21 -0.13
C VAL A 39 8.83 16.51 0.00
N MET A 40 9.61 16.55 -1.07
CA MET A 40 10.92 15.91 -1.13
C MET A 40 12.01 16.90 -0.73
N LEU A 41 12.91 16.48 0.14
CA LEU A 41 14.20 17.13 0.37
C LEU A 41 15.27 16.42 -0.47
N PHE A 42 16.09 17.20 -1.15
CA PHE A 42 17.28 16.74 -1.85
C PHE A 42 18.53 17.35 -1.21
N LEU A 43 19.46 16.51 -0.81
CA LEU A 43 20.76 16.90 -0.28
C LEU A 43 21.83 16.60 -1.32
N VAL A 44 22.57 17.62 -1.75
CA VAL A 44 23.62 17.48 -2.76
C VAL A 44 24.98 17.59 -2.07
N ASP A 45 25.80 16.55 -2.21
CA ASP A 45 27.21 16.63 -1.87
C ASP A 45 28.00 17.12 -3.09
N ILE A 46 28.57 18.31 -2.98
CA ILE A 46 29.29 18.99 -4.06
C ILE A 46 30.60 18.26 -4.41
N ASN A 47 31.20 17.54 -3.46
CA ASN A 47 32.50 16.90 -3.69
C ASN A 47 32.35 15.56 -4.41
N SER A 48 31.38 14.75 -4.00
CA SER A 48 31.09 13.46 -4.63
C SER A 48 30.13 13.57 -5.82
N GLU A 49 29.47 14.71 -5.99
CA GLU A 49 28.37 14.94 -6.93
C GLU A 49 27.15 14.03 -6.68
N ASP A 50 27.08 13.44 -5.48
CA ASP A 50 25.99 12.58 -5.08
C ASP A 50 24.80 13.39 -4.56
N ILE A 51 23.59 12.92 -4.90
CA ILE A 51 22.34 13.53 -4.46
C ILE A 51 21.59 12.49 -3.64
N TYR A 52 21.21 12.85 -2.42
CA TYR A 52 20.39 12.03 -1.53
C TYR A 52 19.00 12.62 -1.39
N PHE A 53 17.99 11.78 -1.16
CA PHE A 53 16.61 12.25 -1.01
C PHE A 53 15.90 11.68 0.21
N VAL A 54 14.90 12.42 0.70
CA VAL A 54 13.96 11.96 1.72
C VAL A 54 12.61 12.68 1.57
N CYS A 55 11.50 12.00 1.86
CA CYS A 55 10.18 12.63 1.90
C CYS A 55 9.95 13.24 3.29
N LEU A 56 9.87 14.57 3.37
CA LEU A 56 9.74 15.29 4.64
C LEU A 56 8.41 15.01 5.33
N ASN A 57 7.29 14.90 4.60
CA ASN A 57 5.99 14.58 5.21
C ASN A 57 6.02 13.25 5.93
N ASP A 58 6.62 12.23 5.31
CA ASP A 58 6.72 10.90 5.93
C ASP A 58 7.76 10.89 7.05
N TYR A 59 8.86 11.62 6.88
CA TYR A 59 9.87 11.76 7.93
C TYR A 59 9.30 12.42 9.19
N ILE A 60 8.49 13.48 9.05
CA ILE A 60 7.80 14.12 10.17
C ILE A 60 6.90 13.11 10.88
N GLU A 61 6.02 12.44 10.13
CA GLU A 61 5.01 11.55 10.68
C GLU A 61 5.58 10.26 11.29
N LYS A 62 6.58 9.66 10.65
CA LYS A 62 7.09 8.33 10.98
C LYS A 62 8.42 8.34 11.74
N VAL A 63 9.17 9.44 11.72
CA VAL A 63 10.48 9.55 12.41
C VAL A 63 10.47 10.62 13.49
N ILE A 64 10.06 11.86 13.17
CA ILE A 64 10.15 12.98 14.13
C ILE A 64 9.09 12.82 15.22
N ILE A 65 7.81 12.77 14.86
CA ILE A 65 6.70 12.73 15.83
C ILE A 65 6.82 11.55 16.81
N PRO A 66 7.15 10.32 16.37
CA PRO A 66 7.31 9.19 17.29
C PRO A 66 8.51 9.35 18.26
N LYS A 67 9.58 10.02 17.83
CA LYS A 67 10.77 10.25 18.67
C LYS A 67 10.61 11.46 19.59
N ASN A 68 10.03 12.54 19.09
CA ASN A 68 9.78 13.79 19.80
C ASN A 68 8.48 14.42 19.29
N SER A 69 7.40 14.26 20.06
CA SER A 69 6.09 14.82 19.71
C SER A 69 6.00 16.34 19.86
N CYS A 70 6.92 16.98 20.59
CA CYS A 70 6.95 18.42 20.84
C CYS A 70 8.10 19.10 20.07
N TYR A 71 8.38 18.60 18.87
CA TYR A 71 9.49 19.07 18.02
C TYR A 71 9.34 20.54 17.60
N ASP A 72 8.11 21.05 17.62
CA ASP A 72 7.71 22.43 17.33
C ASP A 72 8.29 23.45 18.33
N THR A 73 8.75 22.99 19.50
CA THR A 73 9.38 23.83 20.52
C THR A 73 10.86 24.14 20.25
N GLN A 74 11.48 23.43 19.30
CA GLN A 74 12.89 23.58 18.95
C GLN A 74 13.03 24.51 17.75
N ASP A 75 14.11 25.30 17.69
CA ASP A 75 14.37 26.19 16.54
C ASP A 75 14.75 25.40 15.27
N SER A 76 15.51 24.31 15.44
CA SER A 76 16.03 23.49 14.36
C SER A 76 16.08 22.00 14.74
N ILE A 77 15.97 21.12 13.74
CA ILE A 77 16.04 19.67 13.91
C ILE A 77 17.10 19.10 12.98
N THR A 78 17.87 18.15 13.49
CA THR A 78 18.78 17.34 12.69
C THR A 78 18.01 16.16 12.13
N ILE A 79 17.97 16.05 10.81
CA ILE A 79 17.42 14.91 10.08
C ILE A 79 18.56 14.01 9.61
N ASP A 80 18.33 12.71 9.67
CA ASP A 80 19.24 11.66 9.21
C ASP A 80 18.75 11.15 7.84
N LEU A 81 19.52 11.39 6.77
CA LEU A 81 19.23 10.93 5.42
C LEU A 81 19.99 9.63 5.14
N PRO A 82 19.32 8.50 4.85
CA PRO A 82 20.00 7.25 4.49
C PRO A 82 20.90 7.40 3.26
N LEU A 83 22.12 6.89 3.33
CA LEU A 83 23.06 6.89 2.19
C LEU A 83 22.57 6.02 1.02
N CYS A 84 21.75 4.98 1.28
CA CYS A 84 21.14 4.19 0.21
C CYS A 84 20.04 4.95 -0.55
N ASN A 85 19.54 6.09 -0.04
CA ASN A 85 18.61 6.96 -0.81
C ASN A 85 19.35 7.86 -1.81
N LYS A 86 20.24 7.28 -2.60
CA LYS A 86 20.97 7.99 -3.64
C LYS A 86 20.12 8.15 -4.90
N LEU A 87 20.24 9.29 -5.56
CA LEU A 87 19.55 9.57 -6.81
C LEU A 87 20.32 8.98 -8.00
N ASP A 88 20.28 7.66 -8.12
CA ASP A 88 20.75 6.90 -9.28
C ASP A 88 19.55 6.37 -10.11
N ASP A 89 19.77 5.42 -11.01
CA ASP A 89 18.71 4.80 -11.83
C ASP A 89 17.61 4.13 -10.97
N SER A 90 17.94 3.63 -9.78
CA SER A 90 16.97 3.09 -8.81
C SER A 90 16.27 4.23 -8.06
N GLY A 91 17.03 5.23 -7.60
CA GLY A 91 16.52 6.44 -6.95
C GLY A 91 15.49 7.19 -7.80
N ILE A 92 15.68 7.27 -9.11
CA ILE A 92 14.70 7.86 -10.04
C ILE A 92 13.37 7.11 -9.99
N LYS A 93 13.39 5.77 -9.94
CA LYS A 93 12.17 4.96 -9.82
C LYS A 93 11.46 5.21 -8.48
N ASN A 94 12.23 5.40 -7.41
CA ASN A 94 11.70 5.72 -6.08
C ASN A 94 11.03 7.10 -6.06
N ILE A 95 11.61 8.11 -6.72
CA ILE A 95 10.97 9.42 -6.89
C ILE A 95 9.70 9.31 -7.74
N LEU A 96 9.74 8.53 -8.83
CA LEU A 96 8.54 8.28 -9.64
C LEU A 96 7.43 7.62 -8.80
N PHE A 97 7.78 6.73 -7.86
CA PHE A 97 6.82 6.17 -6.92
C PHE A 97 6.17 7.25 -6.05
N TYR A 98 6.96 8.16 -5.46
CA TYR A 98 6.43 9.30 -4.71
C TYR A 98 5.49 10.18 -5.57
N SER A 99 5.85 10.44 -6.83
CA SER A 99 5.03 11.25 -7.75
C SER A 99 3.62 10.69 -7.98
N LYS A 100 3.41 9.38 -7.74
CA LYS A 100 2.11 8.71 -7.88
C LYS A 100 1.26 8.78 -6.63
N ARG A 101 1.72 9.35 -5.51
CA ARG A 101 0.97 9.41 -4.24
C ARG A 101 -0.46 9.94 -4.38
N PRO A 102 -0.73 11.08 -5.05
CA PRO A 102 -2.11 11.54 -5.23
C PRO A 102 -3.00 10.53 -5.97
N LYS A 103 -2.41 9.77 -6.90
CA LYS A 103 -3.12 8.71 -7.66
C LYS A 103 -3.43 7.51 -6.76
N PHE A 104 -2.50 7.13 -5.87
CA PHE A 104 -2.75 6.11 -4.86
C PHE A 104 -3.88 6.50 -3.92
N TYR A 105 -3.89 7.72 -3.39
CA TYR A 105 -4.97 8.18 -2.50
C TYR A 105 -6.32 8.26 -3.20
N SER A 106 -6.35 8.74 -4.45
CA SER A 106 -7.58 8.69 -5.25
C SER A 106 -8.04 7.25 -5.49
N PHE A 107 -7.12 6.31 -5.67
CA PHE A 107 -7.41 4.90 -5.89
C PHE A 107 -7.95 4.23 -4.62
N PHE A 108 -7.33 4.47 -3.47
CA PHE A 108 -7.77 3.95 -2.16
C PHE A 108 -9.17 4.43 -1.81
N ASN A 109 -9.43 5.74 -1.95
CA ASN A 109 -10.76 6.29 -1.74
C ASN A 109 -11.79 5.66 -2.67
N LYS A 110 -11.39 5.34 -3.92
CA LYS A 110 -12.29 4.69 -4.87
C LYS A 110 -12.60 3.25 -4.49
N ILE A 111 -11.58 2.49 -4.07
CA ILE A 111 -11.77 1.12 -3.58
C ILE A 111 -12.64 1.12 -2.33
N LYS A 112 -12.38 2.01 -1.37
CA LYS A 112 -13.16 2.09 -0.14
C LYS A 112 -14.65 2.29 -0.43
N TYR A 113 -14.97 3.28 -1.27
CA TYR A 113 -16.33 3.52 -1.74
C TYR A 113 -16.94 2.27 -2.39
N GLN A 114 -16.19 1.58 -3.25
CA GLN A 114 -16.69 0.39 -3.93
C GLN A 114 -16.91 -0.77 -2.94
N ASN A 115 -15.98 -1.01 -2.02
CA ASN A 115 -16.08 -2.03 -0.99
C ASN A 115 -17.32 -1.79 -0.12
N ASP A 116 -17.51 -0.55 0.34
CA ASP A 116 -18.67 -0.18 1.14
C ASP A 116 -19.98 -0.30 0.36
N ALA A 117 -19.98 0.02 -0.94
CA ALA A 117 -21.14 -0.22 -1.79
C ALA A 117 -21.46 -1.73 -1.92
N LEU A 118 -20.46 -2.58 -2.16
CA LEU A 118 -20.66 -4.01 -2.36
C LEU A 118 -21.16 -4.74 -1.10
N LYS A 119 -20.86 -4.24 0.10
CA LYS A 119 -21.36 -4.82 1.36
C LYS A 119 -22.89 -4.93 1.43
N TYR A 120 -23.60 -4.01 0.79
CA TYR A 120 -25.06 -3.94 0.83
C TYR A 120 -25.72 -4.41 -0.47
N VAL A 121 -24.93 -4.82 -1.46
CA VAL A 121 -25.43 -5.33 -2.74
C VAL A 121 -25.85 -6.78 -2.56
N SER A 122 -27.01 -7.13 -3.11
CA SER A 122 -27.48 -8.51 -3.10
C SER A 122 -26.65 -9.36 -4.07
N ASP A 123 -26.58 -10.66 -3.82
CA ASP A 123 -25.71 -11.52 -4.63
C ASP A 123 -26.14 -11.65 -6.09
N GLU A 124 -27.40 -11.33 -6.42
CA GLU A 124 -27.88 -11.29 -7.81
C GLU A 124 -27.22 -10.18 -8.64
N ASP A 125 -27.07 -9.01 -8.03
CA ASP A 125 -26.56 -7.81 -8.71
C ASP A 125 -25.03 -7.67 -8.55
N LEU A 126 -24.44 -8.49 -7.66
CA LEU A 126 -23.03 -8.39 -7.28
C LEU A 126 -22.09 -8.49 -8.47
N ILE A 127 -22.29 -9.46 -9.37
CA ILE A 127 -21.41 -9.68 -10.52
C ILE A 127 -21.44 -8.48 -11.47
N GLU A 128 -22.64 -7.97 -11.80
CA GLU A 128 -22.81 -6.83 -12.70
C GLU A 128 -22.14 -5.58 -12.14
N GLN A 129 -22.40 -5.30 -10.86
CA GLN A 129 -21.83 -4.14 -10.18
C GLN A 129 -20.31 -4.23 -10.05
N CYS A 130 -19.78 -5.42 -9.76
CA CYS A 130 -18.34 -5.68 -9.74
C CYS A 130 -17.71 -5.49 -11.13
N SER A 131 -18.32 -6.01 -12.20
CA SER A 131 -17.80 -5.83 -13.56
C SER A 131 -17.70 -4.34 -13.93
N TYR A 132 -18.70 -3.54 -13.54
CA TYR A 132 -18.64 -2.09 -13.69
C TYR A 132 -17.49 -1.45 -12.90
N PHE A 133 -17.26 -1.88 -11.65
CA PHE A 133 -16.19 -1.37 -10.80
C PHE A 133 -14.80 -1.75 -11.30
N VAL A 134 -14.59 -2.99 -11.76
CA VAL A 134 -13.31 -3.44 -12.33
C VAL A 134 -12.91 -2.57 -13.53
N LYS A 135 -13.83 -2.32 -14.46
CA LYS A 135 -13.58 -1.47 -15.64
C LYS A 135 -13.13 -0.06 -15.24
N LYS A 136 -13.61 0.47 -14.12
CA LYS A 136 -13.15 1.75 -13.57
C LYS A 136 -11.77 1.65 -12.91
N LEU A 137 -11.53 0.62 -12.12
CA LEU A 137 -10.25 0.43 -11.42
C LEU A 137 -9.09 0.22 -12.39
N LEU A 138 -9.31 -0.55 -13.47
CA LEU A 138 -8.28 -0.82 -14.49
C LEU A 138 -7.81 0.45 -15.24
N ARG A 139 -8.56 1.55 -15.19
CA ARG A 139 -8.18 2.84 -15.79
C ARG A 139 -7.19 3.65 -14.93
N PHE A 140 -6.97 3.28 -13.68
CA PHE A 140 -6.04 4.01 -12.82
C PHE A 140 -4.59 3.81 -13.25
N ASP A 141 -3.79 4.85 -13.13
CA ASP A 141 -2.36 4.84 -13.48
C ASP A 141 -1.47 4.38 -12.30
N VAL A 142 -2.07 3.76 -11.28
CA VAL A 142 -1.36 3.14 -10.14
C VAL A 142 -0.71 1.81 -10.55
N TRP A 143 -1.23 1.19 -11.61
CA TRP A 143 -0.77 -0.12 -12.11
C TRP A 143 0.60 -0.09 -12.78
N SER A 144 1.12 1.09 -13.10
CA SER A 144 2.49 1.24 -13.63
C SER A 144 3.57 1.02 -12.57
N VAL A 145 3.17 0.99 -11.28
CA VAL A 145 4.10 0.81 -10.18
C VAL A 145 4.42 -0.67 -10.02
N GLU A 146 5.71 -0.99 -9.94
CA GLU A 146 6.21 -2.35 -10.05
C GLU A 146 6.29 -3.14 -8.72
N THR A 147 5.41 -2.88 -7.76
CA THR A 147 5.41 -3.66 -6.52
C THR A 147 4.73 -5.04 -6.72
N PRO A 148 5.23 -6.13 -6.10
CA PRO A 148 4.64 -7.46 -6.24
C PRO A 148 3.15 -7.51 -5.88
N TYR A 149 2.75 -6.79 -4.82
CA TYR A 149 1.36 -6.70 -4.37
C TYR A 149 0.44 -6.04 -5.41
N ILE A 150 0.84 -4.89 -5.98
CA ILE A 150 0.04 -4.21 -7.01
C ILE A 150 -0.07 -5.05 -8.28
N LYS A 151 1.01 -5.73 -8.69
CA LYS A 151 1.02 -6.63 -9.85
C LYS A 151 0.02 -7.79 -9.67
N GLU A 152 -0.06 -8.37 -8.48
CA GLU A 152 -0.98 -9.48 -8.20
C GLU A 152 -2.45 -9.04 -8.21
N PHE A 153 -2.76 -7.89 -7.61
CA PHE A 153 -4.12 -7.34 -7.67
C PHE A 153 -4.53 -6.93 -9.10
N HIS A 154 -3.61 -6.33 -9.85
CA HIS A 154 -3.83 -5.98 -11.25
C HIS A 154 -4.17 -7.22 -12.08
N LYS A 155 -3.43 -8.32 -11.86
CA LYS A 155 -3.68 -9.61 -12.52
C LYS A 155 -5.07 -10.14 -12.17
N LYS A 156 -5.44 -10.16 -10.88
CA LYS A 156 -6.78 -10.62 -10.44
C LYS A 156 -7.91 -9.78 -11.04
N LEU A 157 -7.76 -8.46 -11.12
CA LEU A 157 -8.74 -7.58 -11.75
C LEU A 157 -8.85 -7.79 -13.27
N LYS A 158 -7.72 -7.94 -13.96
CA LYS A 158 -7.71 -8.28 -15.39
C LYS A 158 -8.36 -9.63 -15.67
N MET A 159 -8.09 -10.62 -14.82
CA MET A 159 -8.77 -11.91 -14.86
C MET A 159 -10.28 -11.78 -14.62
N PHE A 160 -10.77 -10.75 -13.95
CA PHE A 160 -12.21 -10.53 -13.78
C PHE A 160 -12.85 -9.82 -14.98
N ASP A 161 -12.11 -8.94 -15.67
CA ASP A 161 -12.63 -8.14 -16.80
C ASP A 161 -12.79 -8.94 -18.10
N SER A 162 -11.99 -9.98 -18.32
CA SER A 162 -12.18 -10.82 -19.51
C SER A 162 -13.47 -11.65 -19.40
N GLU A 163 -14.43 -11.44 -20.31
CA GLU A 163 -15.74 -12.12 -20.28
C GLU A 163 -15.64 -13.67 -20.31
N GLN A 164 -14.51 -14.21 -20.78
CA GLN A 164 -14.23 -15.65 -20.82
C GLN A 164 -13.75 -16.26 -19.49
N SER A 165 -13.34 -15.44 -18.53
CA SER A 165 -12.66 -15.93 -17.32
C SER A 165 -13.56 -16.00 -16.09
N LEU A 166 -14.79 -15.46 -16.10
CA LEU A 166 -15.76 -15.78 -15.02
C LEU A 166 -16.02 -17.30 -14.93
N PRO A 167 -16.23 -18.01 -16.06
CA PRO A 167 -16.28 -19.48 -16.08
C PRO A 167 -14.96 -20.17 -15.69
N GLU A 168 -13.81 -19.59 -15.97
CA GLU A 168 -12.51 -20.15 -15.59
C GLU A 168 -12.18 -19.91 -14.12
N ILE A 169 -12.52 -18.74 -13.56
CA ILE A 169 -12.48 -18.43 -12.12
C ILE A 169 -13.40 -19.39 -11.38
N LYS A 170 -14.62 -19.62 -11.90
CA LYS A 170 -15.52 -20.68 -11.41
C LYS A 170 -14.80 -22.03 -11.37
N LYS A 171 -14.21 -22.49 -12.49
CA LYS A 171 -13.47 -23.77 -12.59
C LYS A 171 -12.20 -23.84 -11.72
N MET A 172 -11.46 -22.74 -11.56
CA MET A 172 -10.21 -22.67 -10.78
C MET A 172 -10.48 -22.70 -9.28
N LEU A 173 -11.53 -22.02 -8.82
CA LEU A 173 -11.96 -22.04 -7.42
C LEU A 173 -12.61 -23.39 -7.07
N THR A 174 -13.24 -24.06 -8.05
CA THR A 174 -13.89 -25.37 -7.90
C THR A 174 -13.06 -26.50 -8.54
N LYS A 175 -11.81 -26.68 -8.08
CA LYS A 175 -10.94 -27.81 -8.51
C LYS A 175 -11.60 -29.20 -8.42
N LYS A 176 -12.72 -29.35 -7.70
CA LYS A 176 -13.60 -30.53 -7.71
C LYS A 176 -14.82 -30.23 -8.58
N LYS A 177 -15.12 -31.10 -9.56
CA LYS A 177 -16.45 -31.16 -10.18
C LYS A 177 -17.47 -31.40 -9.06
N TYR A 178 -18.17 -30.36 -8.67
CA TYR A 178 -19.41 -30.53 -7.94
C TYR A 178 -20.46 -30.81 -9.01
N ASP A 179 -21.27 -31.84 -8.83
CA ASP A 179 -22.51 -31.90 -9.60
C ASP A 179 -23.27 -30.61 -9.25
N ASN A 180 -23.75 -29.89 -10.27
CA ASN A 180 -24.63 -28.72 -10.12
C ASN A 180 -26.01 -29.23 -9.65
N VAL A 181 -26.03 -29.90 -8.50
CA VAL A 181 -27.22 -30.45 -7.86
C VAL A 181 -27.93 -29.28 -7.22
N ASP A 182 -28.87 -28.74 -8.01
CA ASP A 182 -29.92 -27.81 -7.63
C ASP A 182 -29.52 -26.53 -6.86
N LYS A 183 -30.35 -25.51 -6.98
CA LYS A 183 -30.17 -24.26 -6.23
C LYS A 183 -30.65 -24.51 -4.81
N GLU A 184 -29.73 -24.86 -3.92
CA GLU A 184 -30.02 -25.20 -2.52
C GLU A 184 -29.22 -24.35 -1.51
N TRP A 185 -28.27 -23.53 -1.98
CA TRP A 185 -27.39 -22.76 -1.11
C TRP A 185 -27.95 -21.36 -0.87
N GLU A 186 -28.09 -20.99 0.40
CA GLU A 186 -28.42 -19.63 0.83
C GLU A 186 -27.16 -18.84 1.12
N THR A 187 -27.25 -17.51 1.00
CA THR A 187 -26.19 -16.59 1.41
C THR A 187 -26.73 -15.56 2.37
N SER A 188 -25.85 -14.89 3.12
CA SER A 188 -26.26 -13.82 4.03
C SER A 188 -26.73 -12.55 3.30
N TYR A 189 -26.59 -12.49 1.98
CA TYR A 189 -26.82 -11.29 1.15
C TYR A 189 -28.02 -11.42 0.20
N SER A 190 -28.67 -12.59 0.14
CA SER A 190 -29.92 -12.77 -0.61
C SER A 190 -30.75 -13.91 -0.03
N ALA A 191 -32.07 -13.79 -0.14
CA ALA A 191 -33.03 -14.83 0.21
C ALA A 191 -33.22 -15.89 -0.90
N LYS A 192 -32.54 -15.73 -2.05
CA LYS A 192 -32.59 -16.71 -3.13
C LYS A 192 -31.62 -17.84 -2.90
N LEU A 193 -31.96 -18.99 -3.46
CA LEU A 193 -31.08 -20.15 -3.51
C LEU A 193 -30.16 -20.06 -4.73
N PHE A 194 -28.91 -20.42 -4.52
CA PHE A 194 -27.85 -20.40 -5.51
C PHE A 194 -27.20 -21.78 -5.62
N THR A 195 -26.42 -22.00 -6.67
CA THR A 195 -25.56 -23.16 -6.72
C THR A 195 -24.35 -22.93 -5.81
N LYS A 196 -23.72 -24.03 -5.37
CA LYS A 196 -22.47 -23.95 -4.61
C LYS A 196 -21.39 -23.15 -5.34
N GLU A 197 -21.28 -23.30 -6.66
CA GLU A 197 -20.31 -22.57 -7.48
C GLU A 197 -20.53 -21.05 -7.43
N GLU A 198 -21.78 -20.61 -7.50
CA GLU A 198 -22.16 -19.20 -7.42
C GLU A 198 -21.78 -18.61 -6.05
N THR A 199 -22.10 -19.31 -4.96
CA THR A 199 -21.75 -18.84 -3.60
C THR A 199 -20.24 -18.68 -3.38
N ILE A 200 -19.43 -19.59 -3.94
CA ILE A 200 -17.95 -19.50 -3.90
C ILE A 200 -17.47 -18.27 -4.66
N VAL A 201 -18.06 -17.97 -5.82
CA VAL A 201 -17.72 -16.78 -6.60
C VAL A 201 -18.09 -15.50 -5.84
N PHE A 202 -19.27 -15.43 -5.22
CA PHE A 202 -19.67 -14.27 -4.43
C PHE A 202 -18.72 -14.04 -3.25
N GLY A 203 -18.36 -15.09 -2.53
CA GLY A 203 -17.38 -15.03 -1.45
C GLY A 203 -16.00 -14.56 -1.93
N PHE A 204 -15.53 -15.07 -3.08
CA PHE A 204 -14.28 -14.63 -3.69
C PHE A 204 -14.31 -13.14 -4.06
N ILE A 205 -15.39 -12.67 -4.69
CA ILE A 205 -15.55 -11.26 -5.07
C ILE A 205 -15.49 -10.36 -3.83
N ARG A 206 -16.27 -10.67 -2.80
CA ARG A 206 -16.30 -9.87 -1.57
C ARG A 206 -14.91 -9.84 -0.90
N SER A 207 -14.26 -11.00 -0.79
CA SER A 207 -12.90 -11.11 -0.25
C SER A 207 -11.86 -10.35 -1.07
N LEU A 208 -11.99 -10.31 -2.40
CA LEU A 208 -11.11 -9.53 -3.27
C LEU A 208 -11.21 -8.03 -2.98
N TRP A 209 -12.41 -7.49 -2.80
CA TRP A 209 -12.59 -6.07 -2.48
C TRP A 209 -12.14 -5.71 -1.07
N GLU A 210 -12.35 -6.58 -0.09
CA GLU A 210 -11.77 -6.42 1.25
C GLU A 210 -10.23 -6.41 1.20
N SER A 211 -9.65 -7.32 0.42
CA SER A 211 -8.19 -7.37 0.21
C SER A 211 -7.67 -6.12 -0.50
N LEU A 212 -8.41 -5.59 -1.49
CA LEU A 212 -8.07 -4.32 -2.15
C LEU A 212 -8.15 -3.13 -1.17
N ASP A 213 -9.15 -3.08 -0.29
CA ASP A 213 -9.32 -2.00 0.70
C ASP A 213 -8.14 -1.97 1.69
N SER A 214 -7.61 -3.14 2.03
CA SER A 214 -6.44 -3.29 2.92
C SER A 214 -5.14 -2.71 2.35
N ILE A 215 -5.04 -2.50 1.03
CA ILE A 215 -3.84 -1.92 0.39
C ILE A 215 -3.55 -0.52 0.92
N SER A 216 -4.60 0.24 1.27
CA SER A 216 -4.43 1.56 1.86
C SER A 216 -3.59 1.50 3.15
N GLY A 217 -3.88 0.56 4.04
CA GLY A 217 -3.09 0.34 5.25
C GLY A 217 -1.66 -0.11 4.95
N ILE A 218 -1.47 -1.02 3.98
CA ILE A 218 -0.13 -1.48 3.58
C ILE A 218 0.70 -0.31 3.01
N TYR A 219 0.08 0.58 2.24
CA TYR A 219 0.74 1.78 1.73
C TYR A 219 1.21 2.68 2.87
N GLU A 220 0.32 2.96 3.83
CA GLU A 220 0.58 3.86 4.96
C GLU A 220 1.62 3.33 5.95
N GLU A 221 1.61 2.03 6.23
CA GLU A 221 2.52 1.41 7.19
C GLU A 221 3.85 1.00 6.56
N CYS A 222 3.83 0.37 5.38
CA CYS A 222 5.04 -0.18 4.80
C CYS A 222 5.65 0.75 3.76
N TRP A 223 4.89 1.16 2.74
CA TRP A 223 5.49 1.79 1.55
C TRP A 223 5.96 3.22 1.79
N ARG A 224 5.29 3.97 2.68
CA ARG A 224 5.74 5.30 3.09
C ARG A 224 7.02 5.27 3.94
N GLU A 225 7.34 4.13 4.56
CA GLU A 225 8.53 3.97 5.40
C GLU A 225 9.73 3.39 4.66
N CYS A 226 9.54 2.89 3.44
CA CYS A 226 10.57 2.20 2.66
C CYS A 226 11.86 2.99 2.40
N PHE A 227 11.85 4.32 2.56
CA PHE A 227 12.98 5.22 2.29
C PHE A 227 13.29 6.13 3.48
N LEU A 228 12.87 5.76 4.70
CA LEU A 228 13.15 6.49 5.93
C LEU A 228 14.19 5.74 6.74
N PRO A 229 14.93 6.37 7.67
CA PRO A 229 15.85 5.67 8.56
C PRO A 229 15.09 4.88 9.64
N THR A 230 14.31 3.89 9.22
CA THR A 230 13.51 2.99 10.07
C THR A 230 13.89 1.54 9.82
N TYR A 231 13.42 0.64 10.68
CA TYR A 231 13.68 -0.80 10.56
C TYR A 231 13.29 -1.37 9.18
N TYR A 232 12.17 -0.91 8.61
CA TYR A 232 11.71 -1.36 7.29
C TYR A 232 12.73 -1.07 6.19
N HIS A 233 13.31 0.13 6.19
CA HIS A 233 14.33 0.49 5.21
C HIS A 233 15.61 -0.32 5.39
N ALA A 234 16.00 -0.61 6.64
CA ALA A 234 17.14 -1.46 6.93
C ALA A 234 16.99 -2.86 6.29
N SER A 235 15.79 -3.45 6.39
CA SER A 235 15.50 -4.73 5.75
C SER A 235 15.53 -4.68 4.22
N ILE A 236 15.24 -3.53 3.61
CA ILE A 236 15.24 -3.35 2.16
C ILE A 236 16.67 -3.12 1.62
N CYS A 237 17.47 -2.27 2.26
CA CYS A 237 18.86 -2.01 1.83
C CYS A 237 19.77 -3.24 2.04
N GLU A 238 19.41 -4.22 2.88
CA GLU A 238 20.12 -5.51 2.98
C GLU A 238 19.78 -6.51 1.85
N MET A 239 18.70 -6.27 1.09
CA MET A 239 18.22 -7.15 0.01
C MET A 239 18.66 -6.71 -1.39
N GLU A 240 19.29 -5.53 -1.52
CA GLU A 240 19.89 -5.00 -2.77
C GLU A 240 21.40 -5.27 -2.82
#